data_AF-A0A844MC28-F1
#
_entry.id   AF-A0A844MC28-F1
#
_cell.length_a   1.000
_cell.length_b   1.000
_cell.length_c   1.000
_cell.angle_alpha   90.00
_cell.angle_beta   90.00
_cell.angle_gamma   90.00
#
_symmetry.space_group_name_H-M   'P 1'
#
loop_
_entity.id
_entity.type
_entity.pdbx_description
1 polymer ?
#
loop_
_entity_poly.entity_id
_entity_poly.type
_entity_poly.pdbx_seq_one_letter_code
_entity_poly.pdbx_strand_id
1 'polypeptide(L)'
;MNKLVAKQALKQPDAQPCLWANLLSKKYTDYDVLTQLRHEFITDNYVKLPGLFSLEAFTDLKAELKRIEPFAIKKNFVMEGYETPRVLSVLGGQKILKLSPMLKSLYSDENLSHFLQMIVGTEIYPCLHPEEFMVANFLLCAGATHGWHLDDPSYALVIIFEAPCELEGGLLELIPNWNNFLDSLGADPKLNVDPLVELARCSNLVQTKHHASGDAYLLRADRCLHQVTELLNDNISRIVLNLAYESTPNPSYSYTATRLYGDQNS
;
A
#
# COMPACT_ATOMS: atom_id res chain seq x y z
N MET A 1 22.83 -40.10 -7.40
CA MET A 1 23.45 -39.11 -6.49
C MET A 1 22.41 -38.01 -6.28
N ASN A 2 21.65 -38.13 -5.19
CA ASN A 2 20.52 -37.26 -4.83
C ASN A 2 21.02 -35.91 -4.33
N LYS A 3 20.39 -34.81 -4.78
CA LYS A 3 20.22 -33.61 -3.95
C LYS A 3 18.79 -33.11 -4.09
N LEU A 4 17.94 -33.57 -3.17
CA LEU A 4 16.70 -32.91 -2.82
C LEU A 4 17.05 -31.48 -2.36
N VAL A 5 16.55 -30.48 -3.07
CA VAL A 5 16.48 -29.11 -2.55
C VAL A 5 15.30 -29.07 -1.59
N ALA A 6 15.58 -29.00 -0.30
CA ALA A 6 14.57 -28.86 0.73
C ALA A 6 13.86 -27.50 0.56
N LYS A 7 12.55 -27.54 0.28
CA LYS A 7 11.66 -26.38 0.47
C LYS A 7 11.60 -26.08 1.97
N GLN A 8 12.32 -25.06 2.42
CA GLN A 8 12.00 -24.43 3.70
C GLN A 8 10.71 -23.63 3.50
N ALA A 9 9.58 -24.25 3.82
CA ALA A 9 8.38 -23.50 4.14
C ALA A 9 8.73 -22.56 5.29
N LEU A 10 8.47 -21.27 5.14
CA LEU A 10 8.42 -20.34 6.26
C LEU A 10 7.40 -20.92 7.26
N LYS A 11 7.89 -21.55 8.33
CA LYS A 11 7.04 -21.85 9.49
C LYS A 11 6.53 -20.50 9.96
N GLN A 12 5.21 -20.36 10.05
CA GLN A 12 4.60 -19.25 10.77
C GLN A 12 5.22 -19.22 12.17
N PRO A 13 5.88 -18.13 12.57
CA PRO A 13 6.44 -18.03 13.91
C PRO A 13 5.29 -18.02 14.92
N ASP A 14 5.54 -18.59 16.10
CA ASP A 14 4.59 -18.71 17.22
C ASP A 14 3.73 -17.44 17.37
N ALA A 15 2.40 -17.60 17.36
CA ALA A 15 1.45 -16.51 17.46
C ALA A 15 1.75 -15.66 18.70
N GLN A 16 2.30 -14.46 18.50
CA GLN A 16 2.42 -13.47 19.55
C GLN A 16 1.00 -13.10 20.03
N PRO A 17 0.79 -12.92 21.35
CA PRO A 17 -0.52 -12.53 21.85
C PRO A 17 -1.00 -11.24 21.17
N CYS A 18 -2.29 -11.17 20.87
CA CYS A 18 -2.91 -9.99 20.27
C CYS A 18 -2.58 -8.75 21.12
N LEU A 19 -1.87 -7.78 20.53
CA LEU A 19 -1.36 -6.61 21.22
C LEU A 19 -2.46 -5.69 21.73
N TRP A 20 -3.64 -5.74 21.10
CA TRP A 20 -4.79 -4.89 21.40
C TRP A 20 -6.00 -5.73 21.74
N ALA A 21 -6.79 -5.29 22.72
CA ALA A 21 -8.07 -5.93 23.02
C ALA A 21 -9.05 -5.85 21.83
N ASN A 22 -8.97 -4.77 21.04
CA ASN A 22 -9.65 -4.61 19.75
C ASN A 22 -8.73 -3.88 18.78
N LEU A 23 -8.26 -4.57 17.73
CA LEU A 23 -7.49 -3.96 16.66
C LEU A 23 -8.37 -3.02 15.81
N LEU A 24 -9.48 -3.54 15.29
CA LEU A 24 -10.39 -2.81 14.40
C LEU A 24 -11.42 -2.00 15.20
N SER A 25 -11.83 -0.87 14.63
CA SER A 25 -12.95 -0.09 15.15
C SER A 25 -14.25 -0.88 15.11
N LYS A 26 -15.08 -0.77 16.16
CA LYS A 26 -16.34 -1.52 16.30
C LYS A 26 -17.29 -1.40 15.11
N LYS A 27 -17.28 -0.30 14.38
CA LYS A 27 -18.15 -0.14 13.19
C LYS A 27 -17.86 -1.14 12.08
N TYR A 28 -16.65 -1.70 12.03
CA TYR A 28 -16.26 -2.71 11.03
C TYR A 28 -16.66 -4.14 11.42
N THR A 29 -17.33 -4.33 12.56
CA THR A 29 -17.98 -5.60 12.89
C THR A 29 -19.44 -5.66 12.38
N ASP A 30 -19.94 -4.56 11.83
CA ASP A 30 -21.30 -4.46 11.30
C ASP A 30 -21.40 -5.09 9.90
N TYR A 31 -22.39 -5.97 9.71
CA TYR A 31 -22.56 -6.73 8.47
C TYR A 31 -22.97 -5.84 7.28
N ASP A 32 -23.81 -4.83 7.50
CA ASP A 32 -24.28 -3.94 6.44
C ASP A 32 -23.13 -3.04 5.98
N VAL A 33 -22.31 -2.58 6.93
CA VAL A 33 -21.06 -1.85 6.62
C VAL A 33 -20.14 -2.72 5.76
N LEU A 34 -19.87 -3.97 6.15
CA LEU A 34 -18.99 -4.87 5.39
C LEU A 34 -19.53 -5.16 3.98
N THR A 35 -20.84 -5.33 3.85
CA THR A 35 -21.50 -5.56 2.56
C THR A 35 -21.36 -4.36 1.63
N GLN A 36 -21.54 -3.15 2.16
CA GLN A 36 -21.35 -1.92 1.41
C GLN A 36 -19.90 -1.74 0.97
N LEU A 37 -18.94 -1.95 1.88
CA LEU A 37 -17.51 -1.86 1.56
C LEU A 37 -17.09 -2.85 0.48
N ARG A 38 -17.62 -4.08 0.52
CA ARG A 38 -17.41 -5.08 -0.54
C ARG A 38 -17.96 -4.60 -1.88
N HIS A 39 -19.17 -4.05 -1.90
CA HIS A 39 -19.78 -3.56 -3.13
C HIS A 39 -18.98 -2.41 -3.75
N GLU A 40 -18.54 -1.45 -2.93
CA GLU A 40 -17.68 -0.34 -3.35
C GLU A 40 -16.35 -0.87 -3.90
N PHE A 41 -15.69 -1.78 -3.17
CA PHE A 41 -14.41 -2.33 -3.59
C PHE A 41 -14.49 -3.10 -4.92
N ILE A 42 -15.53 -3.92 -5.13
CA ILE A 42 -15.75 -4.66 -6.38
C ILE A 42 -15.98 -3.69 -7.55
N THR A 43 -16.68 -2.59 -7.30
CA THR A 43 -17.05 -1.63 -8.35
C THR A 43 -15.89 -0.72 -8.72
N ASP A 44 -15.22 -0.17 -7.71
CA ASP A 44 -14.24 0.90 -7.89
C ASP A 44 -12.79 0.42 -7.80
N ASN A 45 -12.57 -0.87 -7.50
CA ASN A 45 -11.25 -1.44 -7.18
C ASN A 45 -10.54 -0.72 -6.01
N TYR A 46 -11.30 0.04 -5.23
CA TYR A 46 -10.85 0.91 -4.16
C TYR A 46 -11.98 1.04 -3.14
N VAL A 47 -11.64 1.08 -1.85
CA VAL A 47 -12.58 1.48 -0.81
C VAL A 47 -11.87 2.25 0.29
N LYS A 48 -12.50 3.34 0.75
CA LYS A 48 -11.99 4.15 1.86
C LYS A 48 -12.43 3.54 3.19
N LEU A 49 -11.53 3.51 4.17
CA LEU A 49 -11.72 2.92 5.49
C LEU A 49 -11.41 3.96 6.59
N PRO A 50 -12.28 4.96 6.82
CA PRO A 50 -12.03 6.00 7.83
C PRO A 50 -11.95 5.41 9.23
N GLY A 51 -10.93 5.75 10.02
CA GLY A 51 -10.79 5.26 11.40
C GLY A 51 -10.81 3.73 11.49
N LEU A 52 -10.07 3.05 10.60
CA LEU A 52 -10.01 1.58 10.52
C LEU A 52 -9.73 0.94 11.88
N PHE A 53 -8.70 1.45 12.56
CA PHE A 53 -8.26 0.93 13.84
C PHE A 53 -8.98 1.60 15.02
N SER A 54 -9.02 0.90 16.15
CA SER A 54 -9.38 1.51 17.42
C SER A 54 -8.41 2.66 17.75
N LEU A 55 -8.85 3.62 18.58
CA LEU A 55 -8.03 4.79 18.94
C LEU A 55 -6.72 4.36 19.62
N GLU A 56 -6.77 3.34 20.47
CA GLU A 56 -5.60 2.76 21.13
C GLU A 56 -4.63 2.17 20.12
N ALA A 57 -5.10 1.27 19.25
CA ALA A 57 -4.26 0.65 18.23
C ALA A 57 -3.65 1.68 17.26
N PHE A 58 -4.45 2.65 16.80
CA PHE A 58 -3.93 3.71 15.93
C PHE A 58 -2.86 4.55 16.61
N THR A 59 -3.04 4.88 17.89
CA THR A 59 -2.07 5.68 18.67
C THR A 59 -0.75 4.94 18.83
N ASP A 60 -0.79 3.65 19.17
CA ASP A 60 0.40 2.82 19.33
C ASP A 60 1.13 2.64 18.00
N LEU A 61 0.40 2.30 16.93
CA LEU A 61 0.96 2.14 15.59
C LEU A 61 1.59 3.44 15.09
N LYS A 62 0.96 4.59 15.36
CA LYS A 62 1.51 5.91 15.01
C LYS A 62 2.80 6.19 15.76
N ALA A 63 2.84 5.93 17.06
CA ALA A 63 4.03 6.12 17.88
C ALA A 63 5.18 5.21 17.42
N GLU A 64 4.87 3.96 17.07
CA GLU A 64 5.84 3.00 16.58
C GLU A 64 6.40 3.39 15.22
N LEU A 65 5.56 3.87 14.30
CA LEU A 65 6.00 4.34 12.99
C LEU A 65 6.95 5.55 13.11
N LYS A 66 6.62 6.50 14.00
CA LYS A 66 7.51 7.64 14.32
C LYS A 66 8.83 7.19 14.94
N ARG A 67 8.82 6.16 15.78
CA ARG A 67 10.04 5.62 16.40
C ARG A 67 11.01 5.03 15.35
N ILE A 68 10.48 4.41 14.29
CA ILE A 68 11.31 3.79 13.24
C ILE A 68 11.62 4.72 12.06
N GLU A 69 10.90 5.84 11.92
CA GLU A 69 11.12 6.83 10.85
C GLU A 69 12.58 7.29 10.67
N PRO A 70 13.40 7.55 11.71
CA PRO A 70 14.79 7.96 11.54
C PRO A 70 15.67 6.96 10.79
N PHE A 71 15.21 5.71 10.64
CA PHE A 71 15.92 4.67 9.89
C PHE A 71 15.53 4.65 8.40
N ALA A 72 14.58 5.49 7.96
CA ALA A 72 14.11 5.53 6.58
C ALA A 72 15.20 6.01 5.62
N ILE A 73 15.21 5.46 4.41
CA ILE A 73 16.18 5.80 3.36
C ILE A 73 15.51 6.76 2.39
N LYS A 74 16.12 7.93 2.18
CA LYS A 74 15.65 8.89 1.18
C LYS A 74 15.85 8.34 -0.23
N LYS A 75 14.81 8.41 -1.05
CA LYS A 75 14.79 8.04 -2.46
C LYS A 75 14.41 9.26 -3.28
N ASN A 76 15.18 9.50 -4.34
CA ASN A 76 14.94 10.56 -5.32
C ASN A 76 15.43 10.06 -6.69
N PHE A 77 14.55 9.44 -7.46
CA PHE A 77 14.87 8.89 -8.78
C PHE A 77 13.60 8.75 -9.62
N VAL A 78 13.78 8.48 -10.92
CA VAL A 78 12.69 8.11 -11.84
C VAL A 78 12.65 6.59 -11.98
N MET A 79 11.48 5.99 -11.78
CA MET A 79 11.31 4.53 -11.89
C MET A 79 11.26 4.12 -13.36
N GLU A 80 12.29 3.39 -13.80
CA GLU A 80 12.35 2.80 -15.13
C GLU A 80 11.13 1.90 -15.42
N GLY A 81 10.66 1.96 -16.65
CA GLY A 81 9.40 1.36 -17.07
C GLY A 81 8.33 2.45 -17.05
N TYR A 82 7.88 2.85 -15.85
CA TYR A 82 6.82 3.85 -15.72
C TYR A 82 7.27 5.25 -16.15
N GLU A 83 8.55 5.56 -15.99
CA GLU A 83 9.16 6.88 -16.19
C GLU A 83 8.58 7.97 -15.27
N THR A 84 8.15 7.59 -14.07
CA THR A 84 7.57 8.50 -13.08
C THR A 84 8.43 8.65 -11.81
N PRO A 85 8.36 9.81 -11.10
CA PRO A 85 9.25 10.10 -9.99
C PRO A 85 8.95 9.28 -8.73
N ARG A 86 10.00 9.05 -7.93
CA ARG A 86 9.95 8.55 -6.55
C ARG A 86 10.74 9.52 -5.69
N VAL A 87 10.03 10.42 -5.00
CA VAL A 87 10.62 11.44 -4.11
C VAL A 87 10.01 11.26 -2.72
N LEU A 88 10.61 10.40 -1.91
CA LEU A 88 10.09 10.00 -0.60
C LEU A 88 11.19 9.32 0.22
N SER A 89 11.02 9.22 1.53
CA SER A 89 11.81 8.31 2.37
C SER A 89 11.03 7.01 2.58
N VAL A 90 11.73 5.88 2.65
CA VAL A 90 11.10 4.56 2.75
C VAL A 90 11.75 3.64 3.78
N LEU A 91 10.96 2.70 4.31
CA LEU A 91 11.43 1.49 4.98
C LEU A 91 10.79 0.27 4.31
N GLY A 92 11.62 -0.67 3.86
CA GLY A 92 11.19 -1.97 3.34
C GLY A 92 10.89 -2.99 4.43
N GLY A 93 10.18 -4.04 4.06
CA GLY A 93 9.69 -5.08 4.94
C GLY A 93 10.77 -5.73 5.82
N GLN A 94 11.94 -6.08 5.27
CA GLN A 94 13.02 -6.68 6.07
C GLN A 94 13.52 -5.75 7.17
N LYS A 95 13.58 -4.45 6.87
CA LYS A 95 14.01 -3.45 7.84
C LYS A 95 12.95 -3.24 8.91
N ILE A 96 11.67 -3.19 8.53
CA ILE A 96 10.57 -3.08 9.49
C ILE A 96 10.52 -4.32 10.41
N LEU A 97 10.70 -5.54 9.88
CA LEU A 97 10.73 -6.76 10.71
C LEU A 97 11.80 -6.72 11.81
N LYS A 98 12.97 -6.16 11.50
CA LYS A 98 14.06 -6.03 12.47
C LYS A 98 13.79 -4.93 13.49
N LEU A 99 13.15 -3.84 13.07
CA LEU A 99 12.94 -2.66 13.89
C LEU A 99 11.69 -2.74 14.75
N SER A 100 10.62 -3.43 14.30
CA SER A 100 9.30 -3.40 14.92
C SER A 100 8.59 -4.77 14.95
N PRO A 101 8.66 -5.49 16.08
CA PRO A 101 7.81 -6.64 16.33
C PRO A 101 6.30 -6.31 16.35
N MET A 102 5.94 -5.06 16.70
CA MET A 102 4.56 -4.60 16.70
C MET A 102 3.97 -4.54 15.29
N LEU A 103 4.66 -3.90 14.35
CA LEU A 103 4.19 -3.83 12.96
C LEU A 103 4.18 -5.23 12.31
N LYS A 104 5.16 -6.08 12.63
CA LYS A 104 5.12 -7.49 12.22
C LYS A 104 3.86 -8.21 12.71
N SER A 105 3.48 -7.99 13.97
CA SER A 105 2.27 -8.58 14.56
C SER A 105 1.00 -8.06 13.89
N LEU A 106 0.95 -6.76 13.55
CA LEU A 106 -0.16 -6.18 12.76
C LEU A 106 -0.37 -6.91 11.43
N TYR A 107 0.71 -7.16 10.67
CA TYR A 107 0.61 -7.84 9.37
C TYR A 107 0.12 -9.29 9.48
N SER A 108 0.49 -9.95 10.57
CA SER A 108 0.14 -11.35 10.84
C SER A 108 -1.19 -11.48 11.60
N ASP A 109 -1.91 -10.38 11.83
CA ASP A 109 -3.16 -10.39 12.58
C ASP A 109 -4.28 -11.05 11.78
N GLU A 110 -4.81 -12.15 12.31
CA GLU A 110 -5.85 -12.94 11.65
C GLU A 110 -7.16 -12.16 11.50
N ASN A 111 -7.52 -11.30 12.47
CA ASN A 111 -8.75 -10.50 12.39
C ASN A 111 -8.66 -9.47 11.26
N LEU A 112 -7.51 -8.82 11.09
CA LEU A 112 -7.27 -7.91 9.97
C LEU A 112 -7.33 -8.66 8.64
N SER A 113 -6.63 -9.79 8.50
CA SER A 113 -6.65 -10.57 7.25
C SER A 113 -8.06 -11.08 6.91
N HIS A 114 -8.84 -11.52 7.91
CA HIS A 114 -10.22 -11.95 7.72
C HIS A 114 -11.13 -10.80 7.31
N PHE A 115 -10.97 -9.63 7.94
CA PHE A 115 -11.68 -8.41 7.57
C PHE A 115 -11.43 -8.01 6.11
N LEU A 116 -10.17 -8.07 5.66
CA LEU A 116 -9.81 -7.77 4.27
C LEU A 116 -10.43 -8.80 3.30
N GLN A 117 -10.40 -10.10 3.61
CA GLN A 117 -11.08 -11.12 2.81
C GLN A 117 -12.58 -10.86 2.69
N MET A 118 -13.21 -10.36 3.76
CA MET A 118 -14.63 -9.99 3.71
C MET A 118 -14.91 -8.82 2.78
N ILE A 119 -14.02 -7.82 2.68
CA ILE A 119 -14.17 -6.73 1.71
C ILE A 119 -13.88 -7.21 0.29
N VAL A 120 -12.79 -7.96 0.09
CA VAL A 120 -12.39 -8.46 -1.23
C VAL A 120 -13.40 -9.48 -1.78
N GLY A 121 -14.06 -10.24 -0.90
CA GLY A 121 -15.00 -11.29 -1.28
C GLY A 121 -14.34 -12.62 -1.67
N THR A 122 -13.01 -12.72 -1.54
CA THR A 122 -12.22 -13.93 -1.82
C THR A 122 -11.15 -14.10 -0.76
N GLU A 123 -10.51 -15.28 -0.76
CA GLU A 123 -9.28 -15.49 0.00
C GLU A 123 -8.19 -14.49 -0.47
N ILE A 124 -7.35 -14.08 0.47
CA ILE A 124 -6.12 -13.31 0.23
C ILE A 124 -4.95 -14.05 0.85
N TYR A 125 -3.77 -13.92 0.26
CA TYR A 125 -2.56 -14.56 0.74
C TYR A 125 -1.52 -13.51 1.16
N PRO A 126 -0.62 -13.83 2.10
CA PRO A 126 0.50 -12.95 2.41
C PRO A 126 1.36 -12.71 1.18
N CYS A 127 1.85 -11.47 1.01
CA CYS A 127 2.87 -11.14 0.05
C CYS A 127 4.19 -11.80 0.46
N LEU A 128 4.84 -12.47 -0.51
CA LEU A 128 6.08 -13.21 -0.32
C LEU A 128 7.33 -12.39 -0.66
N HIS A 129 7.18 -11.19 -1.24
CA HIS A 129 8.31 -10.32 -1.54
C HIS A 129 8.89 -9.74 -0.24
N PRO A 130 10.18 -9.98 0.06
CA PRO A 130 10.76 -9.70 1.37
C PRO A 130 10.77 -8.21 1.74
N GLU A 131 10.78 -7.32 0.75
CA GLU A 131 10.77 -5.87 0.99
C GLU A 131 9.40 -5.22 0.84
N GLU A 132 8.43 -5.86 0.19
CA GLU A 132 7.19 -5.20 -0.26
C GLU A 132 5.96 -5.62 0.54
N PHE A 133 6.00 -6.78 1.21
CA PHE A 133 4.88 -7.24 2.03
C PHE A 133 4.43 -6.20 3.07
N MET A 134 5.35 -5.33 3.49
CA MET A 134 5.09 -4.18 4.33
C MET A 134 6.09 -3.07 4.02
N VAL A 135 5.60 -1.86 3.76
CA VAL A 135 6.45 -0.69 3.52
C VAL A 135 5.94 0.55 4.24
N ALA A 136 6.84 1.34 4.79
CA ALA A 136 6.52 2.66 5.32
C ALA A 136 7.02 3.73 4.35
N ASN A 137 6.13 4.64 3.95
CA ASN A 137 6.43 5.73 3.02
C ASN A 137 6.24 7.07 3.73
N PHE A 138 7.26 7.92 3.62
CA PHE A 138 7.32 9.24 4.25
C PHE A 138 7.56 10.31 3.17
N LEU A 139 6.53 11.10 2.87
CA LEU A 139 6.66 12.30 2.03
C LEU A 139 6.79 13.49 2.99
N LEU A 140 7.92 14.19 2.93
CA LEU A 140 8.36 15.10 4.01
C LEU A 140 8.78 16.50 3.53
N CYS A 141 8.64 16.82 2.24
CA CYS A 141 9.02 18.12 1.69
C CYS A 141 8.19 18.45 0.44
N ALA A 142 8.24 19.71 -0.01
CA ALA A 142 7.62 20.10 -1.25
C ALA A 142 8.17 19.28 -2.43
N GLY A 143 7.31 18.94 -3.39
CA GLY A 143 7.64 18.06 -4.52
C GLY A 143 7.77 16.58 -4.16
N ALA A 144 7.66 16.20 -2.88
CA ALA A 144 7.66 14.79 -2.50
C ALA A 144 6.42 14.09 -3.08
N THR A 145 6.63 12.95 -3.74
CA THR A 145 5.60 12.22 -4.48
C THR A 145 5.94 10.74 -4.58
N HIS A 146 4.90 9.94 -4.80
CA HIS A 146 5.02 8.57 -5.26
C HIS A 146 4.29 8.47 -6.61
N GLY A 147 5.02 8.71 -7.70
CA GLY A 147 4.46 8.81 -9.05
C GLY A 147 3.77 7.54 -9.55
N TRP A 148 3.11 7.63 -10.70
CA TRP A 148 2.24 6.57 -11.24
C TRP A 148 2.91 5.19 -11.30
N HIS A 149 2.16 4.19 -10.83
CA HIS A 149 2.54 2.78 -10.93
C HIS A 149 1.35 1.84 -10.69
N LEU A 150 1.57 0.57 -11.05
CA LEU A 150 0.92 -0.58 -10.46
C LEU A 150 1.88 -1.24 -9.46
N ASP A 151 1.30 -1.90 -8.47
CA ASP A 151 2.02 -2.79 -7.56
C ASP A 151 2.12 -4.19 -8.18
N ASP A 152 3.12 -4.98 -7.76
CA ASP A 152 3.16 -6.40 -8.10
C ASP A 152 2.19 -7.21 -7.23
N PRO A 153 2.07 -6.96 -5.90
CA PRO A 153 1.00 -7.53 -5.09
C PRO A 153 -0.40 -7.08 -5.52
N SER A 154 -1.36 -8.00 -5.40
CA SER A 154 -2.74 -7.73 -5.83
C SER A 154 -3.46 -6.66 -5.00
N TYR A 155 -3.18 -6.59 -3.71
CA TYR A 155 -3.92 -5.76 -2.76
C TYR A 155 -2.97 -4.93 -1.91
N ALA A 156 -3.30 -3.65 -1.73
CA ALA A 156 -2.60 -2.75 -0.83
C ALA A 156 -3.58 -2.20 0.20
N LEU A 157 -3.35 -2.49 1.49
CA LEU A 157 -3.98 -1.78 2.60
C LEU A 157 -3.06 -0.64 3.03
N VAL A 158 -3.44 0.59 2.72
CA VAL A 158 -2.66 1.78 3.05
C VAL A 158 -3.28 2.52 4.22
N ILE A 159 -2.51 2.67 5.29
CA ILE A 159 -2.92 3.27 6.56
C ILE A 159 -2.24 4.63 6.69
N ILE A 160 -3.02 5.67 6.96
CA ILE A 160 -2.57 7.06 6.88
C ILE A 160 -2.43 7.63 8.29
N PHE A 161 -1.17 7.79 8.72
CA PHE A 161 -0.84 8.26 10.07
C PHE A 161 -0.72 9.78 10.14
N GLU A 162 -0.25 10.40 9.06
CA GLU A 162 -0.22 11.85 8.87
C GLU A 162 -0.58 12.15 7.41
N ALA A 163 -1.37 13.20 7.20
CA ALA A 163 -1.79 13.66 5.89
C ALA A 163 -1.91 15.18 5.87
N PRO A 164 -1.56 15.84 4.76
CA PRO A 164 -1.79 17.26 4.56
C PRO A 164 -3.29 17.56 4.39
N CYS A 165 -3.66 18.84 4.42
CA CYS A 165 -5.01 19.22 4.01
C CYS A 165 -5.19 19.08 2.49
N GLU A 166 -6.44 19.03 2.03
CA GLU A 166 -6.78 18.69 0.64
C GLU A 166 -6.15 19.62 -0.41
N LEU A 167 -5.95 20.88 -0.06
CA LEU A 167 -5.38 21.90 -0.95
C LEU A 167 -3.85 21.88 -1.02
N GLU A 168 -3.19 21.01 -0.27
CA GLU A 168 -1.74 20.98 -0.11
C GLU A 168 -1.05 19.80 -0.82
N GLY A 169 -1.81 19.08 -1.66
CA GLY A 169 -1.33 17.91 -2.38
C GLY A 169 -1.35 16.64 -1.52
N GLY A 170 -0.53 15.65 -1.86
CA GLY A 170 -0.54 14.34 -1.18
C GLY A 170 -1.82 13.52 -1.37
N LEU A 171 -2.60 13.86 -2.41
CA LEU A 171 -3.84 13.19 -2.77
C LEU A 171 -3.53 11.88 -3.49
N LEU A 172 -4.37 10.86 -3.30
CA LEU A 172 -4.32 9.67 -4.13
C LEU A 172 -5.02 9.98 -5.46
N GLU A 173 -4.32 9.88 -6.58
CA GLU A 173 -4.96 9.75 -7.88
C GLU A 173 -4.93 8.28 -8.31
N LEU A 174 -6.02 7.80 -8.90
CA LEU A 174 -6.10 6.44 -9.43
C LEU A 174 -6.93 6.36 -10.72
N ILE A 175 -6.58 5.41 -11.56
CA ILE A 175 -7.35 4.99 -12.75
C ILE A 175 -7.69 3.51 -12.57
N PRO A 176 -8.92 3.18 -12.14
CA PRO A 176 -9.36 1.80 -12.02
C PRO A 176 -9.37 1.07 -13.37
N ASN A 177 -9.22 -0.26 -13.35
CA ASN A 177 -9.29 -1.11 -14.54
C ASN A 177 -8.30 -0.68 -15.64
N TRP A 178 -7.07 -0.34 -15.24
CA TRP A 178 -6.04 0.19 -16.13
C TRP A 178 -5.79 -0.66 -17.38
N ASN A 179 -5.65 -1.99 -17.19
CA ASN A 179 -5.42 -2.90 -18.31
C ASN A 179 -6.56 -2.86 -19.35
N ASN A 180 -7.82 -2.76 -18.91
CA ASN A 180 -8.96 -2.67 -19.84
C ASN A 180 -8.92 -1.38 -20.67
N PHE A 181 -8.50 -0.26 -20.05
CA PHE A 181 -8.31 0.99 -20.77
C PHE A 181 -7.20 0.85 -21.84
N LEU A 182 -6.12 0.17 -21.51
CA LEU A 182 -5.00 -0.01 -22.43
C LEU A 182 -5.21 -1.02 -23.53
N ASP A 183 -5.95 -2.09 -23.28
CA ASP A 183 -6.37 -3.03 -24.31
C ASP A 183 -7.13 -2.31 -25.43
N SER A 184 -7.90 -1.27 -25.09
CA SER A 184 -8.61 -0.45 -26.08
C SER A 184 -7.67 0.43 -26.93
N LEU A 185 -6.45 0.68 -26.45
CA LEU A 185 -5.42 1.49 -27.10
C LEU A 185 -4.30 0.66 -27.74
N GLY A 186 -4.20 -0.64 -27.43
CA GLY A 186 -3.07 -1.49 -27.84
C GLY A 186 -1.74 -1.07 -27.22
N ALA A 187 -1.76 -0.55 -25.99
CA ALA A 187 -0.60 0.02 -25.30
C ALA A 187 -0.09 -0.89 -24.16
N ASP A 188 1.20 -0.74 -23.81
CA ASP A 188 1.82 -1.49 -22.70
C ASP A 188 1.46 -0.84 -21.34
N PRO A 189 1.05 -1.62 -20.32
CA PRO A 189 0.63 -1.11 -19.02
C PRO A 189 1.68 -0.46 -18.15
N LYS A 190 2.95 -0.71 -18.40
CA LYS A 190 4.03 -0.23 -17.54
C LYS A 190 5.00 0.69 -18.25
N LEU A 191 4.89 0.91 -19.56
CA LEU A 191 5.88 1.65 -20.33
C LEU A 191 5.47 3.12 -20.55
N ASN A 192 6.26 4.05 -20.00
CA ASN A 192 6.12 5.50 -20.15
C ASN A 192 4.67 5.96 -20.03
N VAL A 193 4.14 5.91 -18.80
CA VAL A 193 2.68 5.98 -18.58
C VAL A 193 2.09 7.39 -18.68
N ASP A 194 2.91 8.45 -18.60
CA ASP A 194 2.43 9.84 -18.57
C ASP A 194 1.51 10.22 -19.75
N PRO A 195 1.85 9.92 -21.03
CA PRO A 195 0.94 10.20 -22.15
C PRO A 195 -0.39 9.45 -22.03
N LEU A 196 -0.37 8.23 -21.51
CA LEU A 196 -1.57 7.40 -21.34
C LEU A 196 -2.44 7.91 -20.18
N VAL A 197 -1.82 8.41 -19.12
CA VAL A 197 -2.50 9.10 -18.01
C VAL A 197 -3.18 10.37 -18.51
N GLU A 198 -2.51 11.17 -19.35
CA GLU A 198 -3.12 12.39 -19.90
C GLU A 198 -4.32 12.06 -20.79
N LEU A 199 -4.26 11.00 -21.59
CA LEU A 199 -5.44 10.50 -22.33
C LEU A 199 -6.57 10.06 -21.40
N ALA A 200 -6.25 9.35 -20.31
CA ALA A 200 -7.22 8.95 -19.31
C ALA A 200 -7.84 10.17 -18.60
N ARG A 201 -7.04 11.22 -18.33
CA ARG A 201 -7.50 12.49 -17.74
C ARG A 201 -8.44 13.23 -18.68
N CYS A 202 -8.11 13.33 -19.97
CA CYS A 202 -9.00 13.87 -21.00
C CYS A 202 -10.32 13.08 -21.13
N SER A 203 -10.28 11.79 -20.79
CA SER A 203 -11.45 10.89 -20.79
C SER A 203 -12.19 10.86 -19.45
N ASN A 204 -11.80 11.71 -18.48
CA ASN A 204 -12.38 11.79 -17.13
C ASN A 204 -12.35 10.45 -16.36
N LEU A 205 -11.28 9.66 -16.56
CA LEU A 205 -11.08 8.37 -15.90
C LEU A 205 -10.22 8.47 -14.63
N VAL A 206 -9.48 9.57 -14.46
CA VAL A 206 -8.67 9.82 -13.26
C VAL A 206 -9.59 10.20 -12.10
N GLN A 207 -9.56 9.40 -11.04
CA GLN A 207 -10.23 9.71 -9.79
C GLN A 207 -9.23 10.26 -8.78
N THR A 208 -9.58 11.35 -8.11
CA THR A 208 -8.79 11.94 -7.02
C THR A 208 -9.47 11.68 -5.68
N LYS A 209 -8.72 11.23 -4.68
CA LYS A 209 -9.22 10.92 -3.33
C LYS A 209 -8.35 11.64 -2.28
N HIS A 210 -9.01 12.40 -1.41
CA HIS A 210 -8.40 12.94 -0.20
C HIS A 210 -8.56 11.97 0.98
N HIS A 211 -7.56 11.96 1.85
CA HIS A 211 -7.55 11.20 3.09
C HIS A 211 -7.03 12.04 4.25
N ALA A 212 -7.66 11.88 5.41
CA ALA A 212 -7.22 12.47 6.66
C ALA A 212 -6.33 11.51 7.45
N SER A 213 -5.61 12.05 8.44
CA SER A 213 -4.95 11.22 9.46
C SER A 213 -5.98 10.33 10.16
N GLY A 214 -5.68 9.03 10.26
CA GLY A 214 -6.60 8.03 10.80
C GLY A 214 -7.41 7.29 9.73
N ASP A 215 -7.43 7.77 8.49
CA ASP A 215 -8.01 7.03 7.39
C ASP A 215 -7.09 5.86 6.99
N ALA A 216 -7.70 4.82 6.45
CA ALA A 216 -7.03 3.83 5.62
C ALA A 216 -7.78 3.69 4.29
N TYR A 217 -7.21 2.96 3.35
CA TYR A 217 -7.93 2.49 2.17
C TYR A 217 -7.40 1.13 1.71
N LEU A 218 -8.26 0.35 1.07
CA LEU A 218 -7.89 -0.88 0.38
C LEU A 218 -7.97 -0.66 -1.12
N LEU A 219 -6.94 -1.08 -1.85
CA LEU A 219 -6.81 -0.90 -3.30
C LEU A 219 -6.50 -2.24 -3.99
N ARG A 220 -7.08 -2.50 -5.17
CA ARG A 220 -6.57 -3.49 -6.14
C ARG A 220 -5.36 -2.91 -6.86
N ALA A 221 -4.22 -2.91 -6.20
CA ALA A 221 -3.04 -2.18 -6.64
C ALA A 221 -2.42 -2.77 -7.93
N ASP A 222 -2.72 -4.02 -8.25
CA ASP A 222 -2.36 -4.68 -9.52
C ASP A 222 -3.17 -4.22 -10.74
N ARG A 223 -4.34 -3.58 -10.51
CA ARG A 223 -5.30 -3.19 -11.55
C ARG A 223 -5.62 -1.70 -11.60
N CYS A 224 -5.26 -0.98 -10.54
CA CYS A 224 -5.43 0.47 -10.44
C CYS A 224 -4.07 1.14 -10.64
N LEU A 225 -3.88 1.79 -11.79
CA LEU A 225 -2.74 2.70 -11.92
C LEU A 225 -2.96 3.83 -10.92
N HIS A 226 -1.99 4.10 -10.07
CA HIS A 226 -2.16 5.07 -8.99
C HIS A 226 -0.89 5.85 -8.68
N GLN A 227 -1.08 7.06 -8.15
CA GLN A 227 -0.01 7.91 -7.66
C GLN A 227 -0.43 8.69 -6.41
N VAL A 228 0.56 9.26 -5.73
CA VAL A 228 0.35 10.29 -4.72
C VAL A 228 0.83 11.62 -5.27
N THR A 229 -0.07 12.62 -5.38
CA THR A 229 0.29 13.95 -5.90
C THR A 229 1.37 14.59 -5.04
N GLU A 230 2.18 15.45 -5.67
CA GLU A 230 3.24 16.17 -4.98
C GLU A 230 2.72 16.97 -3.78
N LEU A 231 3.48 16.98 -2.69
CA LEU A 231 3.26 17.92 -1.60
C LEU A 231 3.61 19.34 -2.07
N LEU A 232 2.77 20.32 -1.74
CA LEU A 232 2.97 21.70 -2.21
C LEU A 232 3.84 22.56 -1.29
N ASN A 233 4.04 22.15 -0.03
CA ASN A 233 4.77 22.92 0.99
C ASN A 233 5.81 22.05 1.72
N ASP A 234 6.81 22.67 2.34
CA ASP A 234 7.88 21.96 3.08
C ASP A 234 7.51 21.60 4.53
N ASN A 235 6.45 22.21 5.10
CA ASN A 235 6.06 22.02 6.50
C ASN A 235 4.90 21.03 6.69
N ILE A 236 4.63 20.21 5.67
CA ILE A 236 3.55 19.22 5.67
C ILE A 236 4.14 17.84 5.40
N SER A 237 3.46 16.82 5.90
CA SER A 237 3.88 15.43 5.78
C SER A 237 2.73 14.55 5.32
N ARG A 238 3.08 13.50 4.59
CA ARG A 238 2.21 12.35 4.38
C ARG A 238 2.97 11.09 4.78
N ILE A 239 2.54 10.48 5.87
CA ILE A 239 3.20 9.31 6.46
C ILE A 239 2.21 8.14 6.44
N VAL A 240 2.58 7.07 5.73
CA VAL A 240 1.72 5.90 5.57
C VAL A 240 2.46 4.60 5.80
N LEU A 241 1.72 3.58 6.20
CA LEU A 241 2.14 2.17 6.17
C LEU A 241 1.28 1.46 5.11
N ASN A 242 1.92 0.78 4.16
CA ASN A 242 1.26 -0.09 3.20
C ASN A 242 1.51 -1.55 3.60
N LEU A 243 0.44 -2.33 3.73
CA LEU A 243 0.46 -3.78 3.92
C LEU A 243 -0.02 -4.46 2.63
N ALA A 244 0.83 -5.27 2.02
CA ALA A 244 0.55 -5.89 0.74
C ALA A 244 0.06 -7.34 0.89
N TYR A 245 -0.94 -7.71 0.09
CA TYR A 245 -1.51 -9.06 0.05
C TYR A 245 -1.75 -9.50 -1.40
N GLU A 246 -1.95 -10.79 -1.58
CA GLU A 246 -2.02 -11.44 -2.89
C GLU A 246 -3.37 -12.08 -3.15
N SER A 247 -3.77 -12.12 -4.41
CA SER A 247 -4.95 -12.87 -4.86
C SER A 247 -4.65 -14.34 -5.18
N THR A 248 -3.38 -14.72 -5.17
CA THR A 248 -2.89 -16.08 -5.47
C THR A 248 -1.79 -16.48 -4.48
N PRO A 249 -1.69 -17.76 -4.09
CA PRO A 249 -0.62 -18.22 -3.19
C PRO A 249 0.75 -18.31 -3.88
N ASN A 250 0.82 -18.23 -5.22
CA ASN A 250 2.06 -18.31 -5.99
C ASN A 250 2.23 -17.10 -6.91
N PRO A 251 2.45 -15.89 -6.37
CA PRO A 251 2.64 -14.67 -7.15
C PRO A 251 4.04 -14.62 -7.80
N SER A 252 4.20 -13.70 -8.76
CA SER A 252 5.47 -13.35 -9.37
C SER A 252 5.75 -11.87 -9.15
N TYR A 253 6.99 -11.53 -8.80
CA TYR A 253 7.40 -10.16 -8.52
C TYR A 253 8.36 -9.63 -9.59
N SER A 254 8.23 -8.35 -9.91
CA SER A 254 9.19 -7.60 -10.70
C SER A 254 10.31 -7.03 -9.81
N TYR A 255 11.21 -6.24 -10.40
CA TYR A 255 12.35 -5.67 -9.68
C TYR A 255 12.06 -4.28 -9.07
N THR A 256 10.92 -3.66 -9.38
CA THR A 256 10.61 -2.26 -9.00
C THR A 256 10.58 -2.08 -7.49
N ALA A 257 9.93 -3.00 -6.76
CA ALA A 257 9.85 -2.96 -5.31
C ALA A 257 11.22 -3.16 -4.63
N THR A 258 12.05 -4.07 -5.15
CA THR A 258 13.44 -4.24 -4.66
C THR A 258 14.26 -2.96 -4.86
N ARG A 259 14.11 -2.28 -6.00
CA ARG A 259 14.81 -1.01 -6.27
C ARG A 259 14.37 0.11 -5.33
N LEU A 260 13.06 0.21 -5.09
CA LEU A 260 12.51 1.26 -4.22
C LEU A 260 12.81 0.99 -2.75
N TYR A 261 12.51 -0.22 -2.25
CA TYR A 261 12.49 -0.54 -0.82
C TYR A 261 13.74 -1.27 -0.31
N GLY A 262 14.50 -1.89 -1.21
CA GLY A 262 15.74 -2.56 -0.84
C GLY A 262 16.84 -1.60 -0.40
N ASP A 263 17.72 -2.11 0.46
CA ASP A 263 18.91 -1.41 1.00
C ASP A 263 20.04 -1.22 -0.05
N GLN A 264 19.84 -1.58 -1.31
CA GLN A 264 20.85 -1.42 -2.36
C GLN A 264 21.00 0.06 -2.71
N ASN A 265 22.13 0.65 -2.33
CA ASN A 265 22.68 1.86 -2.92
C ASN A 265 23.01 1.56 -4.38
N SER A 266 22.09 1.84 -5.30
CA SER A 266 22.41 1.99 -6.73
C SER A 266 22.48 3.47 -7.07
#